data_AF-A0A088S384-F1
#
_entry.id   AF-A0A088S384-F1
#
_cell.length_a   1.000
_cell.length_b   1.000
_cell.length_c   1.000
_cell.angle_alpha   90.00
_cell.angle_beta   90.00
_cell.angle_gamma   90.00
#
_symmetry.space_group_name_H-M   'P 1'
#
loop_
_entity.id
_entity.type
_entity.pdbx_description
1 polymer ?
#
loop_
_entity_poly.entity_id
_entity_poly.type
_entity_poly.pdbx_seq_one_letter_code
_entity_poly.pdbx_strand_id
1 'polypeptide(L)'
;MSHLPIKWAERKDRVFITVEAMTASDVHVTFQEKTVSISGNGVTAKGSEPHTLKGELHLLKEIVPEDSTFKVLGVSIQICAMKKDQGYWNRLVEEPTKLTKSWLSADWNLWKDEDDEAEEDAAASNFGGYGDMGGMDMASMMGGMGGMGGMGGMDMESMMASMGKGAGGDSDDEEMADSEGEEQADDECEKSEEPAADISDLNA
;
A
#
# COMPACT_ATOMS: atom_id res chain seq x y z
N MET A 1 17.38 2.77 -22.76
CA MET A 1 17.75 2.45 -21.36
C MET A 1 16.54 1.85 -20.70
N SER A 2 16.67 0.71 -20.03
CA SER A 2 15.54 0.11 -19.31
C SER A 2 15.32 0.89 -18.02
N HIS A 3 14.15 1.50 -17.86
CA HIS A 3 13.77 2.14 -16.59
C HIS A 3 13.63 1.10 -15.49
N LEU A 4 14.02 1.47 -14.27
CA LEU A 4 13.82 0.65 -13.08
C LEU A 4 12.33 0.58 -12.73
N PRO A 5 11.80 -0.58 -12.35
CA PRO A 5 10.45 -0.68 -11.79
C PRO A 5 10.43 0.05 -10.43
N ILE A 6 9.55 1.05 -10.33
CA ILE A 6 9.45 1.95 -9.19
C ILE A 6 7.99 2.03 -8.77
N LYS A 7 7.80 1.97 -7.46
CA LYS A 7 6.54 2.22 -6.77
C LYS A 7 6.66 3.50 -5.97
N TRP A 8 5.58 4.23 -5.79
CA TRP A 8 5.60 5.43 -4.95
C TRP A 8 4.31 5.59 -4.16
N ALA A 9 4.44 6.19 -2.99
CA ALA A 9 3.33 6.61 -2.15
C ALA A 9 3.70 7.96 -1.53
N GLU A 10 2.72 8.69 -1.05
CA GLU A 10 2.98 9.96 -0.40
C GLU A 10 2.18 10.13 0.89
N ARG A 11 2.66 11.09 1.68
CA ARG A 11 2.03 11.64 2.87
C ARG A 11 1.98 13.16 2.75
N LYS A 12 1.33 13.83 3.68
CA LYS A 12 1.33 15.30 3.74
C LYS A 12 2.73 15.91 3.74
N ASP A 13 3.67 15.30 4.46
CA ASP A 13 5.01 15.83 4.73
C ASP A 13 6.14 15.18 3.90
N ARG A 14 5.93 13.97 3.36
CA ARG A 14 6.98 13.18 2.70
C ARG A 14 6.48 12.35 1.54
N VAL A 15 7.40 11.89 0.69
CA VAL A 15 7.14 10.98 -0.41
C VAL A 15 8.04 9.74 -0.29
N PHE A 16 7.43 8.57 -0.47
CA PHE A 16 8.10 7.29 -0.48
C PHE A 16 8.29 6.82 -1.92
N ILE A 17 9.51 6.42 -2.25
CA ILE A 17 9.88 5.88 -3.56
C ILE A 17 10.53 4.52 -3.33
N THR A 18 9.87 3.46 -3.81
CA THR A 18 10.30 2.08 -3.65
C THR A 18 10.79 1.55 -4.99
N VAL A 19 12.09 1.27 -5.11
CA VAL A 19 12.68 0.64 -6.30
C VAL A 19 12.63 -0.88 -6.13
N GLU A 20 12.01 -1.58 -7.07
CA GLU A 20 11.90 -3.04 -7.03
C GLU A 20 13.19 -3.69 -7.57
N ALA A 21 14.09 -3.97 -6.64
CA ALA A 21 15.35 -4.65 -6.91
C ALA A 21 15.67 -5.64 -5.78
N MET A 22 15.75 -6.92 -6.14
CA MET A 22 16.17 -7.98 -5.23
C MET A 22 17.70 -8.01 -5.13
N THR A 23 18.19 -8.42 -3.96
CA THR A 23 19.63 -8.57 -3.69
C THR A 23 20.44 -7.33 -4.09
N ALA A 24 19.93 -6.14 -3.78
CA ALA A 24 20.57 -4.90 -4.15
C ALA A 24 21.86 -4.66 -3.35
N SER A 25 22.98 -4.41 -4.03
CA SER A 25 24.28 -4.07 -3.46
C SER A 25 24.82 -2.77 -4.03
N ASP A 26 25.77 -2.14 -3.32
CA ASP A 26 26.46 -0.92 -3.76
C ASP A 26 25.49 0.22 -4.10
N VAL A 27 24.39 0.30 -3.34
CA VAL A 27 23.33 1.28 -3.57
C VAL A 27 23.80 2.66 -3.13
N HIS A 28 23.80 3.58 -4.07
CA HIS A 28 24.04 5.00 -3.87
C HIS A 28 22.82 5.79 -4.32
N VAL A 29 22.27 6.58 -3.41
CA VAL A 29 21.16 7.49 -3.68
C VAL A 29 21.65 8.91 -3.47
N THR A 30 21.50 9.74 -4.51
CA THR A 30 21.82 11.17 -4.47
C THR A 30 20.51 11.94 -4.51
N PHE A 31 20.31 12.78 -3.50
CA PHE A 31 19.16 13.67 -3.41
C PHE A 31 19.57 15.07 -3.88
N GLN A 32 18.79 15.63 -4.79
CA GLN A 32 18.84 17.03 -5.19
C GLN A 32 17.46 17.63 -4.94
N GLU A 33 17.35 18.97 -4.95
CA GLU A 33 16.10 19.66 -4.66
C GLU A 33 14.93 19.16 -5.49
N LYS A 34 15.15 18.79 -6.74
CA LYS A 34 14.09 18.33 -7.66
C LYS A 34 14.43 17.05 -8.42
N THR A 35 15.52 16.39 -8.06
CA THR A 35 15.97 15.19 -8.76
C THR A 35 16.47 14.15 -7.76
N VAL A 36 16.11 12.90 -7.97
CA VAL A 36 16.64 11.76 -7.21
C VAL A 36 17.35 10.83 -8.17
N SER A 37 18.64 10.62 -7.94
CA SER A 37 19.46 9.69 -8.73
C SER A 37 19.78 8.46 -7.90
N ILE A 38 19.61 7.29 -8.50
CA ILE A 38 19.78 5.99 -7.85
C ILE A 38 20.74 5.19 -8.72
N SER A 39 21.80 4.69 -8.10
CA SER A 39 22.69 3.72 -8.73
C SER A 39 22.95 2.54 -7.80
N GLY A 40 23.20 1.36 -8.35
CA GLY A 40 23.58 0.18 -7.60
C GLY A 40 23.66 -1.05 -8.49
N ASN A 41 23.70 -2.23 -7.90
CA ASN A 41 23.61 -3.51 -8.61
C ASN A 41 22.50 -4.35 -7.99
N GLY A 42 21.75 -5.10 -8.78
CA GLY A 42 20.70 -5.96 -8.26
C GLY A 42 19.93 -6.67 -9.36
N VAL A 43 18.95 -7.46 -8.95
CA VAL A 43 18.08 -8.21 -9.86
C VAL A 43 16.72 -7.52 -9.90
N THR A 44 16.31 -7.03 -11.07
CA THR A 44 14.96 -6.46 -11.25
C THR A 44 14.03 -7.48 -11.88
N ALA A 45 12.72 -7.23 -11.87
CA ALA A 45 11.74 -8.08 -12.55
C ALA A 45 12.01 -8.29 -14.07
N LYS A 46 12.91 -7.51 -14.68
CA LYS A 46 13.25 -7.58 -16.10
C LYS A 46 14.38 -8.57 -16.42
N GLY A 47 15.02 -9.17 -15.41
CA GLY A 47 16.12 -10.11 -15.62
C GLY A 47 16.33 -11.04 -14.43
N SER A 48 16.96 -12.18 -14.67
CA SER A 48 17.27 -13.17 -13.62
C SER A 48 18.67 -13.01 -13.03
N GLU A 49 19.51 -12.18 -13.63
CA GLU A 49 20.90 -11.97 -13.23
C GLU A 49 21.11 -10.57 -12.65
N PRO A 50 22.07 -10.39 -11.72
CA PRO A 50 22.42 -9.08 -11.19
C PRO A 50 22.94 -8.17 -12.31
N HIS A 51 22.32 -7.01 -12.45
CA HIS A 51 22.75 -5.99 -13.40
C HIS A 51 22.85 -4.63 -12.71
N THR A 52 23.58 -3.72 -13.36
CA THR A 52 23.66 -2.34 -12.87
C THR A 52 22.29 -1.68 -12.94
N LEU A 53 21.89 -1.13 -11.81
CA LEU A 53 20.69 -0.33 -11.63
C LEU A 53 21.11 1.12 -11.78
N LYS A 54 20.45 1.84 -12.70
CA LYS A 54 20.60 3.29 -12.83
C LYS A 54 19.24 3.89 -13.09
N GLY A 55 18.78 4.71 -12.15
CA GLY A 55 17.53 5.46 -12.24
C GLY A 55 17.78 6.94 -11.96
N GLU A 56 17.10 7.79 -12.70
CA GLU A 56 17.06 9.23 -12.45
C GLU A 56 15.59 9.64 -12.52
N LEU A 57 15.14 10.36 -11.50
CA LEU A 57 13.76 10.79 -11.33
C LEU A 57 13.72 12.30 -11.19
N HIS A 58 13.06 12.98 -12.13
CA HIS A 58 12.79 14.41 -12.05
C HIS A 58 11.47 14.61 -11.32
N LEU A 59 11.53 15.04 -10.06
CA LEU A 59 10.38 15.17 -9.18
C LEU A 59 9.49 16.34 -9.62
N LEU A 60 8.18 16.19 -9.37
CA LEU A 60 7.20 17.23 -9.67
C LEU A 60 7.45 18.53 -8.88
N LYS A 61 7.78 18.39 -7.59
CA LYS A 61 8.04 19.50 -6.66
C LYS A 61 9.37 19.31 -5.94
N GLU A 62 9.77 20.36 -5.23
CA GLU A 62 11.01 20.37 -4.47
C GLU A 62 10.92 19.53 -3.18
N ILE A 63 12.03 18.87 -2.87
CA ILE A 63 12.26 18.10 -1.64
C ILE A 63 13.40 18.74 -0.84
N VAL A 64 13.53 18.33 0.42
CA VAL A 64 14.64 18.69 1.31
C VAL A 64 15.67 17.55 1.29
N PRO A 65 16.80 17.67 0.57
CA PRO A 65 17.77 16.59 0.45
C PRO A 65 18.40 16.18 1.79
N GLU A 66 18.51 17.14 2.72
CA GLU A 66 19.16 16.93 4.03
C GLU A 66 18.35 16.01 4.95
N ASP A 67 17.03 16.11 4.91
CA ASP A 67 16.12 15.26 5.70
C ASP A 67 15.68 13.99 4.94
N SER A 68 16.13 13.84 3.68
CA SER A 68 15.81 12.69 2.86
C SER A 68 16.71 11.50 3.19
N THR A 69 16.13 10.32 3.31
CA THR A 69 16.83 9.10 3.71
C THR A 69 16.49 7.94 2.78
N PHE A 70 17.30 6.89 2.81
CA PHE A 70 16.99 5.65 2.09
C PHE A 70 17.38 4.43 2.92
N LYS A 71 16.71 3.31 2.63
CA LYS A 71 16.92 2.01 3.24
C LYS A 71 16.94 0.95 2.16
N VAL A 72 17.99 0.13 2.18
CA VAL A 72 18.07 -1.05 1.31
C VAL A 72 17.40 -2.22 2.03
N LEU A 73 16.37 -2.79 1.42
CA LEU A 73 15.69 -4.00 1.85
C LEU A 73 16.15 -5.15 0.94
N GLY A 74 16.00 -6.40 1.39
CA GLY A 74 16.44 -7.56 0.60
C GLY A 74 15.72 -7.71 -0.76
N VAL A 75 14.52 -7.13 -0.87
CA VAL A 75 13.64 -7.23 -2.05
C VAL A 75 13.39 -5.89 -2.75
N SER A 76 13.81 -4.77 -2.15
CA SER A 76 13.57 -3.43 -2.70
C SER A 76 14.47 -2.38 -2.05
N ILE A 77 14.60 -1.21 -2.68
CA ILE A 77 15.26 -0.05 -2.09
C ILE A 77 14.17 0.97 -1.78
N GLN A 78 13.95 1.29 -0.51
CA GLN A 78 12.94 2.24 -0.07
C GLN A 78 13.61 3.59 0.20
N ILE A 79 13.13 4.63 -0.46
CA ILE A 79 13.61 6.00 -0.35
C ILE A 79 12.50 6.83 0.29
N CYS A 80 12.85 7.63 1.29
CA CYS A 80 11.96 8.55 1.97
C CYS A 80 12.48 9.97 1.73
N ALA A 81 11.85 10.69 0.81
CA ALA A 81 12.19 12.08 0.51
C ALA A 81 11.23 13.03 1.24
N MET A 82 11.78 13.98 1.99
CA MET A 82 10.98 14.97 2.72
C MET A 82 10.55 16.08 1.78
N LYS A 83 9.26 16.42 1.76
CA LYS A 83 8.73 17.47 0.89
C LYS A 83 9.10 18.83 1.46
N LYS A 84 9.46 19.78 0.59
CA LYS A 84 9.71 21.17 1.01
C LYS A 84 8.40 21.88 1.35
N ASP A 85 7.38 21.69 0.52
CA ASP A 85 6.03 22.21 0.74
C ASP A 85 5.08 21.07 1.08
N GLN A 86 4.38 21.18 2.21
CA GLN A 86 3.36 20.20 2.61
C GLN A 86 2.21 20.17 1.60
N GLY A 87 1.71 18.96 1.35
CA GLY A 87 0.56 18.72 0.49
C GLY A 87 0.75 17.55 -0.46
N TYR A 88 -0.34 17.17 -1.13
CA TYR A 88 -0.39 16.02 -2.02
C TYR A 88 0.07 16.37 -3.44
N TRP A 89 0.65 15.38 -4.11
CA TRP A 89 1.22 15.48 -5.44
C TRP A 89 0.37 14.62 -6.37
N ASN A 90 -0.18 15.21 -7.43
CA ASN A 90 -0.94 14.44 -8.41
C ASN A 90 -0.07 13.40 -9.16
N ARG A 91 1.26 13.59 -9.18
CA ARG A 91 2.27 12.74 -9.82
C ARG A 91 3.60 12.85 -9.08
N LEU A 92 4.38 11.77 -9.06
CA LEU A 92 5.74 11.79 -8.51
C LEU A 92 6.71 12.66 -9.34
N VAL A 93 6.64 12.50 -10.67
CA VAL A 93 7.61 13.04 -11.61
C VAL A 93 6.97 14.00 -12.61
N GLU A 94 7.78 14.87 -13.22
CA GLU A 94 7.31 15.84 -14.22
C GLU A 94 6.87 15.19 -15.53
N GLU A 95 7.44 14.03 -15.86
CA GLU A 95 7.13 13.33 -17.11
C GLU A 95 5.63 12.96 -17.20
N PRO A 96 5.06 13.03 -18.41
CA PRO A 96 3.67 12.63 -18.61
C PRO A 96 3.44 11.16 -18.27
N THR A 97 2.28 10.86 -17.70
CA THR A 97 1.88 9.51 -17.27
C THR A 97 2.04 8.45 -18.37
N LYS A 98 1.93 8.82 -19.65
CA LYS A 98 2.15 7.91 -20.79
C LYS A 98 3.56 7.32 -20.81
N LEU A 99 4.58 8.11 -20.43
CA LEU A 99 5.98 7.65 -20.39
C LEU A 99 6.27 6.86 -19.11
N THR A 100 5.60 7.20 -18.01
CA THR A 100 5.88 6.61 -16.70
C THR A 100 5.08 5.33 -16.44
N LYS A 101 3.94 5.11 -17.10
CA LYS A 101 3.05 3.94 -16.90
C LYS A 101 3.73 2.58 -17.03
N SER A 102 4.84 2.48 -17.76
CA SER A 102 5.57 1.22 -17.95
C SER A 102 6.52 0.86 -16.81
N TRP A 103 6.86 1.80 -15.94
CA TRP A 103 7.86 1.61 -14.90
C TRP A 103 7.52 2.25 -13.54
N LEU A 104 6.55 3.16 -13.48
CA LEU A 104 6.09 3.83 -12.27
C LEU A 104 4.66 3.39 -11.92
N SER A 105 4.44 2.96 -10.69
CA SER A 105 3.12 2.57 -10.17
C SER A 105 2.93 3.01 -8.72
N ALA A 106 1.71 2.94 -8.19
CA ALA A 106 1.45 3.26 -6.78
C ALA A 106 1.98 2.15 -5.86
N ASP A 107 2.51 2.51 -4.69
CA ASP A 107 2.92 1.56 -3.65
C ASP A 107 1.75 1.27 -2.71
N TRP A 108 0.94 0.27 -3.04
CA TRP A 108 -0.22 -0.13 -2.25
C TRP A 108 0.13 -0.62 -0.83
N ASN A 109 1.39 -0.99 -0.56
CA ASN A 109 1.80 -1.38 0.79
C ASN A 109 2.01 -0.17 1.70
N LEU A 110 2.32 0.99 1.12
CA LEU A 110 2.58 2.23 1.85
C LEU A 110 1.47 3.26 1.66
N TRP A 111 0.59 3.07 0.69
CA TRP A 111 -0.56 3.95 0.48
C TRP A 111 -1.47 3.95 1.71
N LYS A 112 -1.86 5.14 2.14
CA LYS A 112 -2.88 5.38 3.16
C LYS A 112 -3.67 6.59 2.71
N ASP A 113 -4.98 6.57 2.98
CA ASP A 113 -5.86 7.69 2.69
C ASP A 113 -5.73 8.79 3.77
N GLU A 114 -6.19 10.00 3.44
CA GLU A 114 -5.96 11.21 4.25
C GLU A 114 -6.52 11.15 5.68
N ASP A 115 -7.55 10.32 5.90
CA ASP A 115 -8.23 10.12 7.19
C ASP A 115 -7.48 9.14 8.11
N ASP A 116 -6.71 8.19 7.55
CA ASP A 116 -5.92 7.22 8.32
C ASP A 116 -4.62 7.82 8.90
N GLU A 117 -4.25 9.04 8.48
CA GLU A 117 -3.06 9.74 8.97
C GLU A 117 -3.29 10.39 10.35
N ALA A 118 -4.53 10.65 10.75
CA ALA A 118 -4.83 11.38 11.99
C ALA A 118 -4.61 10.55 13.27
N GLU A 119 -4.64 9.21 13.19
CA GLU A 119 -4.45 8.35 14.37
C GLU A 119 -2.97 8.03 14.67
N GLU A 120 -2.04 8.19 13.72
CA GLU A 120 -0.67 7.68 13.86
C GLU A 120 0.37 8.75 14.26
N ASP A 121 0.05 10.06 14.17
CA ASP A 121 0.97 11.12 14.62
C ASP A 121 1.24 11.06 16.15
N ALA A 122 0.36 10.40 16.91
CA ALA A 122 0.58 10.09 18.32
C ALA A 122 1.55 8.89 18.57
N ALA A 123 1.83 8.08 17.54
CA ALA A 123 2.67 6.87 17.61
C ALA A 123 3.99 6.99 16.82
N ALA A 124 4.17 8.05 16.02
CA ALA A 124 5.28 8.25 15.09
C ALA A 124 6.68 8.47 15.71
N SER A 125 6.83 8.33 17.03
CA SER A 125 8.17 8.19 17.65
C SER A 125 8.74 6.77 17.52
N ASN A 126 7.99 5.80 16.98
CA ASN A 126 8.46 4.44 16.81
C ASN A 126 8.57 4.06 15.32
N PHE A 127 9.70 4.41 14.70
CA PHE A 127 10.20 3.74 13.49
C PHE A 127 10.53 2.28 13.84
N GLY A 128 9.49 1.46 14.01
CA GLY A 128 9.55 0.11 14.56
C GLY A 128 8.29 -0.72 14.30
N GLY A 129 7.47 -0.34 13.31
CA GLY A 129 6.25 -1.05 12.91
C GLY A 129 6.47 -2.40 12.20
N TYR A 130 7.47 -3.17 12.61
CA TYR A 130 7.60 -4.59 12.27
C TYR A 130 7.25 -5.43 13.50
N GLY A 131 5.96 -5.78 13.61
CA GLY A 131 5.57 -7.08 14.13
C GLY A 131 5.65 -7.35 15.64
N ASP A 132 5.46 -6.35 16.52
CA ASP A 132 5.39 -6.58 17.97
C ASP A 132 3.98 -6.38 18.58
N MET A 133 2.92 -6.56 17.79
CA MET A 133 1.54 -6.64 18.30
C MET A 133 1.11 -8.09 18.50
N GLY A 134 1.98 -8.87 19.16
CA GLY A 134 1.71 -10.26 19.54
C GLY A 134 2.27 -10.65 20.91
N GLY A 135 2.86 -9.70 21.63
CA GLY A 135 3.59 -9.94 22.87
C GLY A 135 3.03 -9.24 24.10
N MET A 136 1.78 -8.74 24.07
CA MET A 136 1.12 -8.20 25.26
C MET A 136 0.70 -9.35 26.19
N ASP A 137 1.72 -9.96 26.78
CA ASP A 137 1.79 -10.61 28.08
C ASP A 137 0.45 -11.07 28.67
N MET A 138 -0.10 -12.14 28.08
CA MET A 138 -1.18 -12.93 28.69
C MET A 138 -0.79 -13.47 30.09
N ALA A 139 0.51 -13.52 30.42
CA ALA A 139 0.98 -13.91 31.76
C ALA A 139 0.81 -12.78 32.80
N SER A 140 0.87 -11.51 32.42
CA SER A 140 0.56 -10.37 33.29
C SER A 140 -0.95 -10.21 33.52
N MET A 141 -1.79 -10.59 32.55
CA MET A 141 -3.25 -10.59 32.75
C MET A 141 -3.75 -11.81 33.54
N MET A 142 -3.06 -12.96 33.45
CA MET A 142 -3.39 -14.16 34.24
C MET A 142 -2.76 -14.14 35.65
N GLY A 143 -1.67 -13.42 35.87
CA GLY A 143 -1.04 -13.23 37.18
C GLY A 143 -1.78 -12.27 38.13
N GLY A 144 -2.69 -11.45 37.59
CA GLY A 144 -3.46 -10.46 38.36
C GLY A 144 -4.77 -10.97 38.99
N MET A 145 -5.21 -12.19 38.67
CA MET A 145 -6.49 -12.75 39.14
C MET A 145 -6.31 -13.92 40.13
N GLY A 146 -5.21 -13.94 40.88
CA GLY A 146 -4.95 -14.90 41.96
C GLY A 146 -5.38 -14.43 43.36
N GLY A 147 -6.12 -13.32 43.47
CA GLY A 147 -6.29 -12.60 44.73
C GLY A 147 -7.72 -12.17 45.07
N MET A 148 -8.76 -12.88 44.62
CA MET A 148 -10.14 -12.51 44.93
C MET A 148 -11.02 -13.70 45.28
N GLY A 149 -11.44 -13.72 46.54
CA GLY A 149 -12.77 -14.19 46.90
C GLY A 149 -12.84 -15.63 47.40
N GLY A 150 -12.48 -15.82 48.66
CA GLY A 150 -13.22 -16.79 49.46
C GLY A 150 -14.69 -16.41 49.45
N MET A 151 -15.50 -17.18 48.73
CA MET A 151 -16.95 -17.14 48.81
C MET A 151 -17.47 -18.56 48.60
N GLY A 152 -17.43 -19.32 49.70
CA GLY A 152 -18.18 -20.57 49.78
C GLY A 152 -19.68 -20.30 49.67
N GLY A 153 -20.38 -21.26 49.07
CA GLY A 153 -21.83 -21.41 49.21
C GLY A 153 -22.67 -20.37 48.50
N MET A 154 -22.86 -20.54 47.18
CA MET A 154 -24.08 -20.06 46.54
C MET A 154 -24.64 -21.17 45.63
N ASP A 155 -25.78 -21.72 46.07
CA ASP A 155 -26.55 -22.81 45.49
C ASP A 155 -26.95 -22.55 44.02
N MET A 156 -26.56 -23.49 43.16
CA MET A 156 -26.93 -23.61 41.74
C MET A 156 -28.46 -23.65 41.52
N GLU A 157 -29.23 -23.99 42.54
CA GLU A 157 -30.70 -24.07 42.52
C GLU A 157 -31.38 -22.69 42.45
N SER A 158 -30.74 -21.64 42.98
CA SER A 158 -31.24 -20.25 42.89
C SER A 158 -31.02 -19.61 41.52
N MET A 159 -29.99 -20.03 40.78
CA MET A 159 -29.70 -19.55 39.43
C MET A 159 -30.67 -20.13 38.40
N MET A 160 -31.04 -21.42 38.54
CA MET A 160 -31.99 -22.10 37.64
C MET A 160 -33.42 -21.54 37.74
N ALA A 161 -33.84 -21.06 38.91
CA ALA A 161 -35.16 -20.44 39.11
C ALA A 161 -35.31 -19.09 38.37
N SER A 162 -34.20 -18.45 37.97
CA SER A 162 -34.21 -17.16 37.26
C SER A 162 -34.25 -17.29 35.73
N MET A 163 -33.98 -18.48 35.19
CA MET A 163 -33.94 -18.74 33.74
C MET A 163 -35.25 -19.28 33.17
N GLY A 164 -36.22 -19.62 34.03
CA GLY A 164 -37.52 -20.21 33.64
C GLY A 164 -38.64 -19.22 33.31
N LYS A 165 -38.36 -17.93 33.12
CA LYS A 165 -39.42 -16.93 32.93
C LYS A 165 -38.98 -15.73 32.08
N GLY A 166 -38.81 -15.94 30.77
CA GLY A 166 -38.64 -14.83 29.84
C GLY A 166 -38.47 -15.25 28.39
N ALA A 167 -39.43 -14.84 27.56
CA ALA A 167 -39.44 -14.82 26.08
C ALA A 167 -39.58 -16.19 25.37
N GLY A 168 -40.67 -16.53 24.67
CA GLY A 168 -41.76 -15.72 24.11
C GLY A 168 -41.42 -15.17 22.72
N GLY A 169 -42.01 -15.77 21.67
CA GLY A 169 -41.93 -15.36 20.26
C GLY A 169 -41.42 -16.51 19.37
N ASP A 170 -42.26 -17.45 18.91
CA ASP A 170 -43.17 -17.34 17.74
C ASP A 170 -42.36 -17.13 16.44
N SER A 171 -41.94 -18.23 15.79
CA SER A 171 -42.65 -19.07 14.80
C SER A 171 -42.48 -18.55 13.38
N ASP A 172 -41.89 -19.43 12.56
CA ASP A 172 -41.93 -19.50 11.10
C ASP A 172 -43.22 -18.93 10.48
N ASP A 173 -43.08 -18.11 9.45
CA ASP A 173 -44.05 -18.08 8.35
C ASP A 173 -43.36 -17.67 7.04
N GLU A 174 -43.68 -18.45 6.02
CA GLU A 174 -43.09 -18.52 4.69
C GLU A 174 -43.70 -17.48 3.73
N GLU A 175 -43.18 -17.50 2.50
CA GLU A 175 -43.79 -17.02 1.25
C GLU A 175 -43.75 -15.51 0.96
N MET A 176 -42.95 -15.13 -0.05
CA MET A 176 -43.50 -14.43 -1.23
C MET A 176 -42.59 -14.62 -2.46
N ALA A 177 -43.23 -15.17 -3.48
CA ALA A 177 -42.83 -15.41 -4.87
C ALA A 177 -42.30 -14.15 -5.60
N ASP A 178 -41.25 -14.29 -6.42
CA ASP A 178 -41.29 -14.39 -7.89
C ASP A 178 -41.46 -13.05 -8.62
N SER A 179 -40.43 -12.67 -9.39
CA SER A 179 -40.62 -12.00 -10.68
C SER A 179 -39.33 -12.06 -11.50
N GLU A 180 -39.50 -12.75 -12.61
CA GLU A 180 -38.69 -12.92 -13.81
C GLU A 180 -38.13 -11.60 -14.37
N GLY A 181 -36.96 -11.66 -15.02
CA GLY A 181 -36.34 -10.53 -15.70
C GLY A 181 -35.00 -10.90 -16.35
N GLU A 182 -35.09 -11.40 -17.57
CA GLU A 182 -34.05 -11.96 -18.43
C GLU A 182 -32.90 -10.98 -18.80
N GLU A 183 -31.68 -11.55 -18.82
CA GLU A 183 -30.72 -11.54 -19.94
C GLU A 183 -30.43 -10.23 -20.72
N GLN A 184 -29.18 -9.76 -20.67
CA GLN A 184 -28.24 -9.94 -21.80
C GLN A 184 -26.86 -9.33 -21.51
N ALA A 185 -25.85 -10.10 -21.91
CA ALA A 185 -24.48 -9.68 -22.10
C ALA A 185 -24.32 -9.19 -23.55
N ASP A 186 -23.69 -8.04 -23.74
CA ASP A 186 -23.17 -7.58 -25.03
C ASP A 186 -21.69 -7.18 -24.91
N ASP A 187 -20.86 -8.19 -25.18
CA ASP A 187 -19.51 -8.07 -25.70
C ASP A 187 -19.61 -7.70 -27.17
N GLU A 188 -19.24 -6.48 -27.60
CA GLU A 188 -18.82 -6.24 -28.99
C GLU A 188 -17.64 -5.25 -29.07
N CYS A 189 -16.52 -5.85 -29.48
CA CYS A 189 -15.31 -5.25 -30.00
C CYS A 189 -15.56 -4.83 -31.46
N GLU A 190 -15.48 -3.55 -31.79
CA GLU A 190 -15.36 -3.10 -33.18
C GLU A 190 -14.01 -2.42 -33.46
N LYS A 191 -13.36 -2.97 -34.49
CA LYS A 191 -12.12 -2.55 -35.12
C LYS A 191 -12.47 -2.06 -36.52
N SER A 192 -12.16 -0.80 -36.81
CA SER A 192 -11.90 -0.20 -38.14
C SER A 192 -11.79 1.32 -37.94
N GLU A 193 -10.98 2.11 -38.62
CA GLU A 193 -10.13 1.96 -39.80
C GLU A 193 -9.17 3.16 -39.81
N GLU A 194 -7.94 2.92 -40.26
CA GLU A 194 -6.98 3.97 -40.65
C GLU A 194 -7.39 4.58 -42.01
N PRO A 195 -7.21 5.88 -42.25
CA PRO A 195 -7.08 6.39 -43.60
C PRO A 195 -5.59 6.51 -43.99
N ALA A 196 -5.21 5.65 -44.93
CA ALA A 196 -4.29 5.85 -46.05
C ALA A 196 -3.10 6.82 -45.86
N ALA A 197 -1.91 6.24 -45.75
CA ALA A 197 -0.67 6.87 -46.20
C ALA A 197 -0.68 6.99 -47.73
N ASP A 198 -0.57 8.23 -48.20
CA ASP A 198 -0.30 8.61 -49.58
C ASP A 198 1.10 8.13 -49.98
N ILE A 199 1.18 7.26 -51.00
CA ILE A 199 2.42 6.88 -51.68
C ILE A 199 2.38 7.34 -53.14
N SER A 200 2.13 8.63 -53.38
CA SER A 200 2.66 9.28 -54.58
C SER A 200 4.03 9.84 -54.28
N ASP A 201 5.09 9.06 -54.51
CA ASP A 201 6.34 9.57 -55.09
C ASP A 201 7.40 8.47 -55.26
N LEU A 202 8.04 8.50 -56.44
CA LEU A 202 9.33 7.88 -56.82
C LEU A 202 9.31 6.53 -57.56
N ASN A 203 8.93 6.63 -58.84
CA ASN A 203 9.74 6.24 -60.01
C ASN A 203 10.26 4.80 -60.12
N ALA A 204 9.57 4.03 -60.96
CA ALA A 204 10.20 3.06 -61.87
C ALA A 204 9.94 3.51 -63.32
#